data_AF-A0A7Y9PLG2-F1
#
_entry.id   AF-A0A7Y9PLG2-F1
#
_cell.length_a   1.000
_cell.length_b   1.000
_cell.length_c   1.000
_cell.angle_alpha   90.00
_cell.angle_beta   90.00
_cell.angle_gamma   90.00
#
_symmetry.space_group_name_H-M   'P 1'
#
loop_
_entity.id
_entity.type
_entity.pdbx_description
1 polymer ?
#
loop_
_entity_poly.entity_id
_entity_poly.type
_entity_poly.pdbx_seq_one_letter_code
_entity_poly.pdbx_strand_id
1 'polypeptide(L)'
;MIFRNKTTAALLLAFFATGTLPAVAGAPIFSKKKDKNKDAISSQKLSANQNALIDKAILREKDVIKALKERTPLVETYIQNMKPDKTVIQVPESDQHFLGRVDFDKVIDDDTYKSGGSQKKGVFKQSSSFLGGLSTVLRLNFHQAGFVQMILVDSNGFDRQHYAFGFVRNEFLGGVPTSVFDVTPISGKRSVGRFFGRIWVERNDGNIVRFNGDFAGSEQTVTEYYHFDSWRTNVQPNLWLPTSFYVEESDSRSSTKTLKFKAINHIWGYVLKVPNTEAENTSLDVVGATDVSNDAQDVSPLGAQREWVKQAEDNVIERLFQAGLLDAPSDFDKTLSDLANNILIYNGIQLSRPIRVRTLLTEPLESLAIGNTIILSKSLIDTTAIVTQDGAQQMGNLNAVLAFQLAHVILGHRLDTKYAFSDSLLFPSTSVFKKIPMHHTDADNEAAAKRAVELLSAKELAGGQPYFGLYLQQLQQRAKALHSLTEPTIGDGLIKNDKDHTFWMQAMVAKGGKLDQADLKQQAAVPLSSFLRYDPWTDQVIALHSAFEPLLMPADKMPFEVEPVYLKLSYYKAPVQPTIAPAPATDGTAGATAAPPPADATTGTAAPPAADPVTNQPTAQPQPPQ
;
A
#
# COMPACT_ATOMS: atom_id res chain seq x y z
N MET A 1 48.94 -26.23 33.27
CA MET A 1 48.89 -26.18 34.74
C MET A 1 47.44 -25.97 35.14
N ILE A 2 46.71 -27.05 35.45
CA ILE A 2 46.46 -27.58 36.81
C ILE A 2 45.50 -26.67 37.62
N PHE A 3 44.27 -27.18 37.73
CA PHE A 3 43.27 -27.09 38.81
C PHE A 3 42.68 -25.73 39.20
N ARG A 4 41.34 -25.68 39.26
CA ARG A 4 40.68 -25.57 40.56
C ARG A 4 39.21 -25.98 40.55
N ASN A 5 38.90 -26.76 41.59
CA ASN A 5 37.62 -27.30 42.00
C ASN A 5 37.17 -26.52 43.25
N LYS A 6 35.84 -26.37 43.37
CA LYS A 6 35.03 -26.49 44.60
C LYS A 6 34.85 -25.33 45.60
N THR A 7 33.55 -25.17 45.91
CA THR A 7 32.87 -24.86 47.20
C THR A 7 32.99 -23.42 47.71
N THR A 8 31.93 -22.75 48.19
CA THR A 8 30.97 -23.17 49.23
C THR A 8 29.69 -22.32 49.15
N ALA A 9 28.55 -22.96 49.41
CA ALA A 9 27.26 -22.33 49.65
C ALA A 9 27.14 -21.78 51.08
N ALA A 10 26.36 -20.71 51.27
CA ALA A 10 25.75 -20.36 52.54
C ALA A 10 24.34 -19.78 52.28
N LEU A 11 23.36 -20.54 52.77
CA LEU A 11 21.93 -20.25 52.82
C LEU A 11 21.62 -19.37 54.04
N LEU A 12 20.60 -18.52 53.98
CA LEU A 12 19.78 -18.17 55.15
C LEU A 12 18.45 -17.54 54.72
N LEU A 13 17.37 -18.30 54.83
CA LEU A 13 16.00 -17.80 54.90
C LEU A 13 15.25 -18.62 55.96
N ALA A 14 14.71 -17.92 56.95
CA ALA A 14 13.74 -18.39 57.94
C ALA A 14 12.54 -17.42 57.87
N PHE A 15 11.27 -17.75 58.10
CA PHE A 15 10.68 -18.55 59.17
C PHE A 15 9.30 -19.10 58.77
N PHE A 16 8.83 -20.03 59.61
CA PHE A 16 7.65 -20.89 59.59
C PHE A 16 6.27 -20.22 59.71
N ALA A 17 5.22 -20.90 59.21
CA ALA A 17 3.98 -21.12 59.95
C ALA A 17 3.26 -22.42 59.50
N THR A 18 2.85 -23.20 60.48
CA THR A 18 2.34 -24.59 60.46
C THR A 18 0.83 -24.71 60.30
N GLY A 19 0.35 -25.83 59.71
CA GLY A 19 -1.07 -26.22 59.77
C GLY A 19 -1.42 -27.58 59.12
N THR A 20 -1.24 -28.66 59.89
CA THR A 20 -1.98 -29.95 59.92
C THR A 20 -2.45 -30.66 58.63
N LEU A 21 -1.90 -31.87 58.40
CA LEU A 21 -2.46 -32.94 57.57
C LEU A 21 -2.86 -34.13 58.48
N PRO A 22 -3.91 -34.89 58.14
CA PRO A 22 -3.93 -36.33 58.39
C PRO A 22 -3.64 -37.08 57.09
N ALA A 23 -2.68 -37.99 57.15
CA ALA A 23 -2.41 -38.98 56.13
C ALA A 23 -3.36 -40.17 56.29
N VAL A 24 -4.00 -40.60 55.20
CA VAL A 24 -4.46 -41.99 55.05
C VAL A 24 -4.15 -42.43 53.62
N ALA A 25 -3.37 -43.52 53.53
CA ALA A 25 -3.02 -44.20 52.30
C ALA A 25 -4.17 -45.07 51.79
N GLY A 26 -4.35 -45.14 50.47
CA GLY A 26 -5.27 -46.06 49.79
C GLY A 26 -5.05 -46.03 48.27
N ALA A 27 -4.86 -47.20 47.67
CA ALA A 27 -4.43 -47.45 46.29
C ALA A 27 -5.54 -47.15 45.22
N PRO A 28 -5.26 -47.30 43.90
CA PRO A 28 -5.75 -46.42 42.83
C PRO A 28 -7.17 -46.72 42.35
N ILE A 29 -7.93 -45.66 42.02
CA ILE A 29 -9.17 -45.75 41.24
C ILE A 29 -8.98 -44.95 39.96
N PHE A 30 -9.00 -45.66 38.83
CA PHE A 30 -9.13 -45.11 37.50
C PHE A 30 -10.36 -44.19 37.44
N SER A 31 -10.13 -42.88 37.38
CA SER A 31 -11.14 -41.92 36.95
C SER A 31 -10.54 -41.08 35.82
N LYS A 32 -11.11 -41.26 34.62
CA LYS A 32 -10.84 -40.41 33.46
C LYS A 32 -11.21 -38.97 33.84
N LYS A 33 -10.20 -38.16 34.15
CA LYS A 33 -10.34 -36.71 34.25
C LYS A 33 -10.56 -36.20 32.83
N LYS A 34 -11.81 -35.85 32.53
CA LYS A 34 -12.22 -35.16 31.30
C LYS A 34 -11.50 -33.80 31.31
N ASP A 35 -10.66 -33.54 30.31
CA ASP A 35 -9.94 -32.29 30.13
C ASP A 35 -10.91 -31.10 30.16
N LYS A 36 -10.85 -30.31 31.24
CA LYS A 36 -11.58 -29.06 31.43
C LYS A 36 -10.89 -27.91 30.69
N ASN A 37 -10.61 -28.08 29.40
CA ASN A 37 -10.01 -27.02 28.59
C ASN A 37 -10.64 -26.88 27.19
N LYS A 38 -11.84 -27.44 26.95
CA LYS A 38 -12.59 -27.29 25.70
C LYS A 38 -13.81 -26.36 25.78
N ASP A 39 -14.10 -25.76 26.93
CA ASP A 39 -15.26 -24.88 27.12
C ASP A 39 -14.81 -23.51 27.64
N ALA A 40 -14.25 -22.69 26.75
CA ALA A 40 -13.98 -21.27 27.04
C ALA A 40 -14.65 -20.37 25.99
N ILE A 41 -15.89 -20.67 25.64
CA ILE A 41 -16.81 -19.63 25.13
C ILE A 41 -17.38 -18.96 26.38
N SER A 42 -17.37 -17.63 26.44
CA SER A 42 -17.99 -16.90 27.55
C SER A 42 -19.40 -17.46 27.77
N SER A 43 -19.67 -17.97 28.98
CA SER A 43 -20.91 -18.66 29.32
C SER A 43 -22.13 -17.72 29.42
N GLN A 44 -22.05 -16.54 28.80
CA GLN A 44 -23.13 -15.56 28.76
C GLN A 44 -23.98 -15.79 27.52
N LYS A 45 -25.27 -16.06 27.72
CA LYS A 45 -26.25 -16.16 26.64
C LYS A 45 -26.28 -14.83 25.88
N LEU A 46 -26.05 -14.88 24.57
CA LEU A 46 -26.12 -13.70 23.69
C LEU A 46 -27.48 -13.00 23.82
N SER A 47 -27.45 -11.69 23.98
CA SER A 47 -28.65 -10.83 23.94
C SER A 47 -29.32 -10.85 22.57
N ALA A 48 -30.58 -10.40 22.50
CA ALA A 48 -31.31 -10.29 21.24
C ALA A 48 -30.58 -9.38 20.22
N ASN A 49 -30.04 -8.25 20.68
CA ASN A 49 -29.30 -7.31 19.84
C ASN A 49 -28.00 -7.91 19.31
N GLN A 50 -27.26 -8.67 20.14
CA GLN A 50 -26.05 -9.37 19.70
C GLN A 50 -26.38 -10.46 18.67
N ASN A 51 -27.47 -11.19 18.87
CA ASN A 51 -27.92 -12.18 17.88
C ASN A 51 -28.29 -11.53 16.55
N ALA A 52 -29.07 -10.44 16.58
CA ALA A 52 -29.41 -9.69 15.37
C ALA A 52 -28.17 -9.13 14.65
N LEU A 53 -27.15 -8.69 15.39
CA LEU A 53 -25.90 -8.21 14.81
C LEU A 53 -25.11 -9.33 14.13
N ILE A 54 -25.04 -10.52 14.74
CA ILE A 54 -24.44 -11.71 14.12
C ILE A 54 -25.19 -12.12 12.85
N ASP A 55 -26.53 -12.08 12.87
CA ASP A 55 -27.35 -12.42 11.70
C ASP A 55 -27.10 -11.44 10.54
N LYS A 56 -26.95 -10.15 10.84
CA LYS A 56 -26.51 -9.15 9.86
C LYS A 56 -25.11 -9.46 9.33
N ALA A 57 -24.15 -9.80 10.21
CA ALA A 57 -22.78 -10.13 9.80
C ALA A 57 -22.71 -11.31 8.84
N ILE A 58 -23.51 -12.36 9.08
CA ILE A 58 -23.60 -13.52 8.19
C ILE A 58 -24.10 -13.12 6.80
N LEU A 59 -25.08 -12.21 6.71
CA LEU A 59 -25.57 -11.71 5.43
C LEU A 59 -24.55 -10.81 4.74
N ARG A 60 -23.93 -9.89 5.48
CA ARG A 60 -22.92 -8.98 4.96
C ARG A 60 -21.69 -9.70 4.44
N GLU A 61 -21.25 -10.78 5.08
CA GLU A 61 -20.12 -11.57 4.59
C GLU A 61 -20.41 -12.15 3.18
N LYS A 62 -21.65 -12.57 2.92
CA LYS A 62 -22.06 -13.05 1.58
C LYS A 62 -22.03 -11.93 0.54
N ASP A 63 -22.46 -10.72 0.92
CA ASP A 63 -22.40 -9.55 0.04
C ASP A 63 -20.94 -9.20 -0.30
N VAL A 64 -20.04 -9.25 0.69
CA VAL A 64 -18.60 -9.02 0.49
C VAL A 64 -18.00 -10.06 -0.46
N ILE A 65 -18.32 -11.34 -0.27
CA ILE A 65 -17.85 -12.42 -1.16
C ILE A 65 -18.32 -12.16 -2.60
N LYS A 66 -19.58 -11.79 -2.80
CA LYS A 66 -20.11 -11.45 -4.13
C LYS A 66 -19.36 -10.28 -4.75
N ALA A 67 -19.17 -9.19 -3.99
CA ALA A 67 -18.45 -8.02 -4.46
C ALA A 67 -16.97 -8.30 -4.80
N LEU A 68 -16.33 -9.25 -4.10
CA LEU A 68 -14.98 -9.70 -4.41
C LEU A 68 -14.90 -10.50 -5.69
N LYS A 69 -15.83 -11.44 -5.92
CA LYS A 69 -15.87 -12.25 -7.14
C LYS A 69 -15.98 -11.40 -8.41
N GLU A 70 -16.61 -10.24 -8.34
CA GLU A 70 -16.73 -9.32 -9.47
C GLU A 70 -15.43 -8.53 -9.79
N ARG A 71 -14.31 -8.79 -9.08
CA ARG A 71 -13.12 -7.95 -9.11
C ARG A 71 -11.82 -8.74 -9.24
N THR A 72 -10.82 -8.08 -9.83
CA THR A 72 -9.47 -8.64 -10.04
C THR A 72 -8.37 -7.70 -9.51
N PRO A 73 -8.30 -7.47 -8.19
CA PRO A 73 -7.34 -6.53 -7.61
C PRO A 73 -5.89 -7.02 -7.72
N LEU A 74 -4.96 -6.10 -7.44
CA LEU A 74 -3.58 -6.44 -7.16
C LEU A 74 -3.43 -6.89 -5.71
N VAL A 75 -2.51 -7.83 -5.53
CA VAL A 75 -2.18 -8.47 -4.28
C VAL A 75 -0.68 -8.56 -4.19
N GLU A 76 -0.13 -7.98 -3.14
CA GLU A 76 1.29 -8.02 -2.83
C GLU A 76 1.51 -8.74 -1.50
N THR A 77 2.40 -9.74 -1.50
CA THR A 77 2.79 -10.48 -0.31
C THR A 77 4.29 -10.33 -0.10
N TYR A 78 4.67 -9.87 1.09
CA TYR A 78 6.05 -9.78 1.51
C TYR A 78 6.26 -10.60 2.78
N ILE A 79 7.30 -11.45 2.77
CA ILE A 79 7.57 -12.46 3.80
C ILE A 79 8.99 -12.27 4.30
N GLN A 80 9.18 -12.34 5.61
CA GLN A 80 10.50 -12.37 6.25
C GLN A 80 10.64 -13.61 7.12
N ASN A 81 11.62 -14.45 6.80
CA ASN A 81 12.03 -15.52 7.70
C ASN A 81 12.93 -14.93 8.78
N MET A 82 12.69 -15.29 10.03
CA MET A 82 13.34 -14.67 11.18
C MET A 82 14.36 -15.61 11.81
N LYS A 83 15.39 -15.03 12.42
CA LYS A 83 16.37 -15.75 13.25
C LYS A 83 16.64 -15.02 14.56
N PRO A 84 17.07 -15.73 15.62
CA PRO A 84 17.46 -15.09 16.87
C PRO A 84 18.63 -14.11 16.71
N ASP A 85 18.60 -13.02 17.48
CA ASP A 85 19.67 -12.06 17.61
C ASP A 85 19.87 -11.65 19.09
N LYS A 86 21.12 -11.39 19.48
CA LYS A 86 21.46 -11.11 20.89
C LYS A 86 21.11 -9.69 21.33
N THR A 87 21.10 -8.73 20.41
CA THR A 87 20.90 -7.31 20.71
C THR A 87 19.44 -6.92 20.55
N VAL A 88 18.80 -7.38 19.48
CA VAL A 88 17.44 -6.99 19.09
C VAL A 88 16.42 -8.15 19.16
N ILE A 89 16.73 -9.21 19.91
CA ILE A 89 15.93 -10.45 20.09
C ILE A 89 15.88 -11.32 18.83
N GLN A 90 15.52 -10.74 17.69
CA GLN A 90 15.43 -11.44 16.42
C GLN A 90 15.59 -10.48 15.26
N VAL A 91 15.94 -11.01 14.09
CA VAL A 91 16.16 -10.24 12.87
C VAL A 91 15.76 -11.05 11.63
N PRO A 92 15.47 -10.40 10.50
CA PRO A 92 15.30 -11.11 9.24
C PRO A 92 16.57 -11.87 8.83
N GLU A 93 16.40 -13.11 8.41
CA GLU A 93 17.43 -13.96 7.81
C GLU A 93 17.34 -14.00 6.29
N SER A 94 16.13 -14.03 5.76
CA SER A 94 15.81 -13.98 4.32
C SER A 94 14.44 -13.35 4.13
N ASP A 95 14.19 -12.81 2.94
CA ASP A 95 12.91 -12.26 2.54
C ASP A 95 12.42 -12.84 1.21
N GLN A 96 11.13 -12.63 0.93
CA GLN A 96 10.49 -12.98 -0.34
C GLN A 96 9.44 -11.94 -0.68
N HIS A 97 9.38 -11.55 -1.95
CA HIS A 97 8.40 -10.61 -2.48
C HIS A 97 7.59 -11.24 -3.62
N PHE A 98 6.29 -11.04 -3.59
CA PHE A 98 5.36 -11.50 -4.61
C PHE A 98 4.33 -10.42 -4.92
N LEU A 99 4.10 -10.14 -6.19
CA LEU A 99 3.10 -9.17 -6.64
C LEU A 99 2.28 -9.74 -7.79
N GLY A 100 0.96 -9.62 -7.72
CA GLY A 100 0.06 -10.25 -8.66
C GLY A 100 -1.34 -9.70 -8.78
N ARG A 101 -1.98 -9.96 -9.92
CA ARG A 101 -3.45 -9.85 -10.01
C ARG A 101 -4.12 -11.14 -9.61
N VAL A 102 -5.13 -11.04 -8.76
CA VAL A 102 -5.91 -12.18 -8.27
C VAL A 102 -7.33 -12.09 -8.80
N ASP A 103 -7.78 -13.14 -9.49
CA ASP A 103 -9.18 -13.30 -9.92
C ASP A 103 -9.95 -14.03 -8.83
N PHE A 104 -10.68 -13.28 -8.00
CA PHE A 104 -11.36 -13.85 -6.84
C PHE A 104 -12.52 -14.78 -7.22
N ASP A 105 -13.16 -14.61 -8.37
CA ASP A 105 -14.20 -15.54 -8.84
C ASP A 105 -13.61 -16.95 -8.97
N LYS A 106 -12.49 -17.06 -9.69
CA LYS A 106 -11.81 -18.33 -9.92
C LYS A 106 -11.24 -18.93 -8.64
N VAL A 107 -10.66 -18.12 -7.75
CA VAL A 107 -9.99 -18.66 -6.55
C VAL A 107 -11.01 -19.05 -5.47
N ILE A 108 -12.09 -18.31 -5.30
CA ILE A 108 -13.16 -18.63 -4.35
C ILE A 108 -13.97 -19.85 -4.83
N ASP A 109 -14.13 -20.04 -6.14
CA ASP A 109 -14.85 -21.19 -6.67
C ASP A 109 -14.02 -22.46 -6.91
N ASP A 110 -12.70 -22.40 -6.76
CA ASP A 110 -11.79 -23.56 -6.87
C ASP A 110 -12.17 -24.65 -5.84
N ASP A 111 -12.33 -25.88 -6.33
CA ASP A 111 -12.60 -27.06 -5.51
C ASP A 111 -11.53 -27.28 -4.44
N THR A 112 -10.29 -26.82 -4.69
CA THR A 112 -9.18 -26.85 -3.71
C THR A 112 -9.47 -25.96 -2.50
N TYR A 113 -10.12 -24.82 -2.73
CA TYR A 113 -10.54 -23.90 -1.68
C TYR A 113 -11.80 -24.39 -0.97
N LYS A 114 -12.77 -24.94 -1.72
CA LYS A 114 -14.02 -25.53 -1.16
C LYS A 114 -13.80 -26.79 -0.32
N SER A 115 -12.74 -27.55 -0.58
CA SER A 115 -12.47 -28.85 0.08
C SER A 115 -11.58 -28.76 1.32
N GLY A 116 -11.09 -27.58 1.71
CA GLY A 116 -10.32 -27.41 2.96
C GLY A 116 -9.01 -28.22 3.03
N GLY A 117 -8.47 -28.66 1.89
CA GLY A 117 -7.21 -29.40 1.81
C GLY A 117 -7.39 -30.91 1.60
N SER A 118 -7.44 -31.34 0.33
CA SER A 118 -6.80 -32.58 -0.16
C SER A 118 -6.95 -32.69 -1.69
N GLN A 119 -5.82 -32.68 -2.41
CA GLN A 119 -5.83 -32.89 -3.87
C GLN A 119 -6.31 -34.31 -4.24
N LYS A 120 -7.29 -34.38 -5.15
CA LYS A 120 -7.29 -35.41 -6.21
C LYS A 120 -6.67 -34.79 -7.46
N LYS A 121 -5.69 -35.48 -8.03
CA LYS A 121 -4.95 -35.09 -9.24
C LYS A 121 -5.89 -34.86 -10.43
N GLY A 122 -5.96 -33.63 -10.93
CA GLY A 122 -6.71 -33.24 -12.13
C GLY A 122 -5.95 -32.16 -12.90
N VAL A 123 -5.67 -32.45 -14.17
CA VAL A 123 -4.86 -31.64 -15.08
C VAL A 123 -5.68 -30.44 -15.58
N PHE A 124 -5.24 -29.20 -15.33
CA PHE A 124 -5.73 -28.03 -16.08
C PHE A 124 -4.61 -27.03 -16.39
N LYS A 125 -4.41 -26.81 -17.69
CA LYS A 125 -3.48 -25.85 -18.29
C LYS A 125 -4.16 -24.47 -18.37
N GLN A 126 -3.35 -23.40 -18.30
CA GLN A 126 -3.63 -21.98 -18.58
C GLN A 126 -3.83 -20.94 -17.44
N SER A 127 -3.72 -21.28 -16.15
CA SER A 127 -3.49 -20.27 -15.08
C SER A 127 -2.11 -20.38 -14.40
N SER A 128 -1.24 -21.26 -14.89
CA SER A 128 0.01 -21.67 -14.23
C SER A 128 1.20 -20.71 -14.35
N SER A 129 1.13 -19.63 -15.13
CA SER A 129 2.29 -18.76 -15.36
C SER A 129 2.49 -17.66 -14.31
N PHE A 130 1.48 -17.42 -13.49
CA PHE A 130 1.52 -16.46 -12.40
C PHE A 130 1.60 -17.13 -11.01
N LEU A 131 1.14 -18.38 -10.90
CA LEU A 131 1.07 -19.13 -9.64
C LEU A 131 2.18 -20.18 -9.48
N GLY A 132 2.89 -20.54 -10.55
CA GLY A 132 4.07 -21.42 -10.48
C GLY A 132 5.34 -20.75 -9.94
N GLY A 133 5.36 -19.42 -9.84
CA GLY A 133 6.42 -18.67 -9.16
C GLY A 133 6.29 -18.70 -7.63
N LEU A 134 5.06 -18.90 -7.12
CA LEU A 134 4.77 -19.02 -5.69
C LEU A 134 5.18 -20.41 -5.12
N SER A 135 5.32 -21.43 -5.96
CA SER A 135 5.53 -22.81 -5.50
C SER A 135 6.99 -23.23 -5.27
N THR A 136 7.97 -22.39 -5.62
CA THR A 136 9.38 -22.87 -5.72
C THR A 136 10.32 -22.34 -4.62
N VAL A 137 9.95 -21.32 -3.84
CA VAL A 137 10.84 -20.76 -2.78
C VAL A 137 10.24 -20.81 -1.37
N LEU A 138 9.03 -21.36 -1.24
CA LEU A 138 8.50 -21.77 0.04
C LEU A 138 8.64 -23.29 0.18
N ARG A 139 9.53 -23.76 1.07
CA ARG A 139 9.34 -25.05 1.74
C ARG A 139 8.19 -24.96 2.76
N LEU A 140 7.13 -24.24 2.40
CA LEU A 140 5.85 -24.24 3.07
C LEU A 140 4.95 -25.06 2.16
N ASN A 141 4.23 -26.03 2.72
CA ASN A 141 3.12 -26.69 2.06
C ASN A 141 1.92 -25.69 1.93
N PHE A 142 2.20 -24.48 1.44
CA PHE A 142 1.29 -23.35 1.37
C PHE A 142 0.39 -23.55 0.17
N HIS A 143 -0.80 -24.07 0.44
CA HIS A 143 -1.85 -24.21 -0.56
C HIS A 143 -2.30 -22.79 -0.94
N GLN A 144 -2.39 -22.49 -2.24
CA GLN A 144 -2.92 -21.24 -2.77
C GLN A 144 -4.33 -20.90 -2.21
N ALA A 145 -5.08 -21.92 -1.77
CA ALA A 145 -6.32 -21.79 -1.01
C ALA A 145 -6.15 -21.13 0.37
N GLY A 146 -5.05 -21.39 1.09
CA GLY A 146 -4.79 -20.85 2.43
C GLY A 146 -4.61 -19.32 2.44
N PHE A 147 -4.11 -18.75 1.34
CA PHE A 147 -4.01 -17.30 1.16
C PHE A 147 -5.39 -16.62 1.12
N VAL A 148 -6.32 -17.14 0.31
CA VAL A 148 -7.69 -16.58 0.22
C VAL A 148 -8.50 -16.86 1.48
N GLN A 149 -8.18 -17.93 2.20
CA GLN A 149 -8.75 -18.18 3.52
C GLN A 149 -8.39 -17.04 4.49
N MET A 150 -7.22 -16.41 4.40
CA MET A 150 -6.86 -15.28 5.28
C MET A 150 -7.56 -13.94 4.97
N ILE A 151 -8.29 -13.86 3.84
CA ILE A 151 -8.99 -12.66 3.35
C ILE A 151 -10.50 -12.69 3.67
N LEU A 152 -11.05 -13.90 3.86
CA LEU A 152 -12.47 -14.16 4.11
C LEU A 152 -12.63 -14.99 5.38
N VAL A 153 -13.67 -14.74 6.18
CA VAL A 153 -13.88 -15.54 7.40
C VAL A 153 -14.18 -17.00 7.04
N ASP A 154 -15.16 -17.20 6.17
CA ASP A 154 -15.47 -18.49 5.55
C ASP A 154 -16.32 -18.22 4.31
N SER A 155 -15.84 -18.63 3.15
CA SER A 155 -16.49 -18.38 1.86
C SER A 155 -17.76 -19.20 1.61
N ASN A 156 -17.89 -20.35 2.25
CA ASN A 156 -18.88 -21.36 1.90
C ASN A 156 -19.82 -21.71 3.05
N GLY A 157 -19.46 -21.38 4.29
CA GLY A 157 -20.17 -21.86 5.48
C GLY A 157 -20.19 -20.94 6.68
N PHE A 158 -19.97 -19.63 6.52
CA PHE A 158 -20.13 -18.67 7.63
C PHE A 158 -21.62 -18.52 8.03
N ASP A 159 -22.09 -19.39 8.92
CA ASP A 159 -23.46 -19.41 9.44
C ASP A 159 -23.55 -20.02 10.86
N ARG A 160 -24.75 -20.01 11.44
CA ARG A 160 -25.02 -20.57 12.79
C ARG A 160 -25.11 -22.09 12.86
N GLN A 161 -25.22 -22.77 11.71
CA GLN A 161 -25.20 -24.24 11.68
C GLN A 161 -23.77 -24.75 11.88
N HIS A 162 -22.80 -23.98 11.38
CA HIS A 162 -21.39 -24.34 11.40
C HIS A 162 -20.59 -23.60 12.48
N TYR A 163 -21.04 -22.46 12.98
CA TYR A 163 -20.30 -21.66 13.97
C TYR A 163 -21.13 -21.30 15.20
N ALA A 164 -20.47 -21.37 16.36
CA ALA A 164 -20.93 -20.83 17.62
C ALA A 164 -20.24 -19.49 17.86
N PHE A 165 -20.99 -18.56 18.45
CA PHE A 165 -20.54 -17.20 18.70
C PHE A 165 -20.59 -16.90 20.20
N GLY A 166 -19.51 -16.34 20.73
CA GLY A 166 -19.42 -15.86 22.12
C GLY A 166 -19.15 -14.37 22.16
N PHE A 167 -19.96 -13.58 22.86
CA PHE A 167 -19.66 -12.15 23.01
C PHE A 167 -18.50 -11.94 23.97
N VAL A 168 -17.58 -11.06 23.59
CA VAL A 168 -16.40 -10.71 24.38
C VAL A 168 -16.55 -9.32 24.98
N ARG A 169 -16.68 -8.29 24.12
CA ARG A 169 -16.73 -6.88 24.52
C ARG A 169 -17.20 -6.00 23.37
N ASN A 170 -17.41 -4.72 23.66
CA ASN A 170 -17.45 -3.68 22.64
C ASN A 170 -16.08 -2.97 22.58
N GLU A 171 -15.70 -2.54 21.39
CA GLU A 171 -14.40 -1.91 21.13
C GLU A 171 -14.53 -0.89 19.99
N PHE A 172 -13.78 0.20 20.04
CA PHE A 172 -13.67 1.14 18.93
C PHE A 172 -12.41 0.82 18.13
N LEU A 173 -12.56 0.61 16.82
CA LEU A 173 -11.44 0.57 15.89
C LEU A 173 -11.40 1.92 15.16
N GLY A 174 -10.59 2.84 15.65
CA GLY A 174 -10.61 4.24 15.20
C GLY A 174 -11.98 4.90 15.48
N GLY A 175 -12.65 5.36 14.42
CA GLY A 175 -13.98 5.96 14.48
C GLY A 175 -15.15 4.97 14.37
N VAL A 176 -14.87 3.66 14.31
CA VAL A 176 -15.88 2.63 14.03
C VAL A 176 -16.21 1.85 15.30
N PRO A 177 -17.44 1.96 15.85
CA PRO A 177 -17.86 1.18 17.00
C PRO A 177 -18.14 -0.27 16.61
N THR A 178 -17.48 -1.21 17.29
CA THR A 178 -17.59 -2.65 17.01
C THR A 178 -18.04 -3.44 18.24
N SER A 179 -18.68 -4.58 17.98
CA SER A 179 -18.90 -5.65 18.96
C SER A 179 -18.02 -6.84 18.58
N VAL A 180 -17.31 -7.37 19.58
CA VAL A 180 -16.29 -8.40 19.42
C VAL A 180 -16.87 -9.75 19.81
N PHE A 181 -16.72 -10.72 18.92
CA PHE A 181 -17.22 -12.08 19.12
C PHE A 181 -16.11 -13.11 18.89
N ASP A 182 -16.02 -14.09 19.77
CA ASP A 182 -15.28 -15.32 19.53
C ASP A 182 -16.13 -16.23 18.63
N VAL A 183 -15.50 -16.87 17.64
CA VAL A 183 -16.12 -17.73 16.63
C VAL A 183 -15.47 -19.10 16.69
N THR A 184 -16.28 -20.12 16.94
CA THR A 184 -15.80 -21.50 17.08
C THR A 184 -16.63 -22.44 16.19
N PRO A 185 -16.00 -23.31 15.39
CA PRO A 185 -16.75 -24.28 14.58
C PRO A 185 -17.52 -25.26 15.47
N ILE A 186 -18.80 -25.49 15.14
CA ILE A 186 -19.67 -26.46 15.79
C ILE A 186 -19.49 -27.80 15.05
N SER A 187 -18.93 -28.83 15.73
CA SER A 187 -18.88 -30.28 15.38
C SER A 187 -17.46 -30.88 15.17
N GLY A 188 -17.37 -32.22 15.34
CA GLY A 188 -16.14 -33.06 15.40
C GLY A 188 -15.31 -33.20 14.10
N LYS A 189 -14.80 -34.40 13.77
CA LYS A 189 -13.77 -34.74 12.73
C LYS A 189 -13.96 -34.18 11.28
N ARG A 190 -14.94 -33.30 11.03
CA ARG A 190 -15.21 -32.55 9.78
C ARG A 190 -15.08 -31.02 9.93
N SER A 191 -14.39 -30.52 10.96
CA SER A 191 -14.09 -29.08 11.18
C SER A 191 -12.82 -28.59 10.49
N VAL A 192 -12.19 -29.41 9.64
CA VAL A 192 -10.89 -29.09 9.02
C VAL A 192 -11.05 -27.89 8.07
N GLY A 193 -10.21 -26.87 8.25
CA GLY A 193 -10.18 -25.67 7.40
C GLY A 193 -11.23 -24.61 7.71
N ARG A 194 -11.95 -24.71 8.85
CA ARG A 194 -12.91 -23.70 9.31
C ARG A 194 -12.25 -22.68 10.23
N PHE A 195 -12.72 -21.43 10.18
CA PHE A 195 -12.15 -20.35 10.99
C PHE A 195 -12.37 -20.59 12.48
N PHE A 196 -11.32 -20.38 13.27
CA PHE A 196 -11.39 -20.35 14.72
C PHE A 196 -10.65 -19.11 15.20
N GLY A 197 -11.34 -18.25 15.95
CA GLY A 197 -10.74 -16.99 16.38
C GLY A 197 -11.77 -15.96 16.79
N ARG A 198 -11.49 -14.70 16.48
CA ARG A 198 -12.28 -13.57 16.90
C ARG A 198 -12.58 -12.64 15.73
N ILE A 199 -13.79 -12.11 15.72
CA ILE A 199 -14.28 -11.15 14.73
C ILE A 199 -14.70 -9.85 15.41
N TRP A 200 -14.48 -8.74 14.72
CA TRP A 200 -14.97 -7.41 15.09
C TRP A 200 -16.07 -7.04 14.09
N VAL A 201 -17.30 -6.96 14.58
CA VAL A 201 -18.48 -6.62 13.78
C VAL A 201 -18.86 -5.19 14.07
N GLU A 202 -18.87 -4.33 13.05
CA GLU A 202 -19.31 -2.94 13.21
C GLU A 202 -20.82 -2.88 13.50
N ARG A 203 -21.22 -1.95 14.38
CA ARG A 203 -22.54 -1.97 15.03
C ARG A 203 -23.70 -1.39 14.21
N ASN A 204 -23.45 -0.64 13.14
CA ASN A 204 -24.46 0.01 12.33
C ASN A 204 -25.14 -1.00 11.38
N ASP A 205 -24.37 -1.58 10.49
CA ASP A 205 -24.83 -2.42 9.37
C ASP A 205 -24.37 -3.88 9.48
N GLY A 206 -23.55 -4.21 10.48
CA GLY A 206 -23.12 -5.57 10.80
C GLY A 206 -21.93 -6.06 9.97
N ASN A 207 -21.13 -5.18 9.37
CA ASN A 207 -19.97 -5.62 8.60
C ASN A 207 -18.85 -6.17 9.50
N ILE A 208 -18.22 -7.28 9.11
CA ILE A 208 -16.99 -7.75 9.75
C ILE A 208 -15.85 -6.88 9.23
N VAL A 209 -15.17 -6.16 10.12
CA VAL A 209 -14.14 -5.17 9.75
C VAL A 209 -12.71 -5.61 10.11
N ARG A 210 -12.60 -6.56 11.05
CA ARG A 210 -11.35 -7.21 11.44
C ARG A 210 -11.66 -8.63 11.88
N PHE A 211 -10.77 -9.57 11.62
CA PHE A 211 -10.83 -10.90 12.21
C PHE A 211 -9.42 -11.47 12.38
N ASN A 212 -9.18 -12.12 13.50
CA ASN A 212 -7.90 -12.74 13.80
C ASN A 212 -8.09 -14.14 14.37
N GLY A 213 -7.19 -15.06 14.02
CA GLY A 213 -7.36 -16.46 14.38
C GLY A 213 -6.49 -17.40 13.56
N ASP A 214 -6.90 -18.65 13.54
CA ASP A 214 -6.35 -19.70 12.70
C ASP A 214 -7.49 -20.46 11.99
N PHE A 215 -7.11 -21.47 11.21
CA PHE A 215 -8.07 -22.45 10.70
C PHE A 215 -7.92 -23.74 11.51
N ALA A 216 -9.06 -24.32 11.91
CA ALA A 216 -9.07 -25.53 12.71
C ALA A 216 -8.51 -26.72 11.91
N GLY A 217 -7.46 -27.36 12.42
CA GLY A 217 -6.92 -28.63 11.93
C GLY A 217 -7.51 -29.85 12.63
N SER A 218 -7.28 -31.04 12.08
CA SER A 218 -7.61 -32.29 12.78
C SER A 218 -6.70 -32.47 14.01
N GLU A 219 -7.15 -33.20 15.05
CA GLU A 219 -6.36 -33.43 16.28
C GLU A 219 -4.99 -34.14 16.04
N GLN A 220 -4.74 -34.65 14.84
CA GLN A 220 -3.46 -35.26 14.43
C GLN A 220 -2.53 -34.28 13.67
N THR A 221 -3.04 -33.11 13.27
CA THR A 221 -2.39 -32.12 12.40
C THR A 221 -2.45 -30.70 12.98
N VAL A 222 -2.42 -30.55 14.31
CA VAL A 222 -2.43 -29.26 15.06
C VAL A 222 -1.20 -28.37 14.73
N THR A 223 -0.43 -28.69 13.70
CA THR A 223 0.83 -28.08 13.29
C THR A 223 0.80 -27.40 11.92
N GLU A 224 -0.37 -27.15 11.31
CA GLU A 224 -0.42 -26.77 9.87
C GLU A 224 -1.13 -25.46 9.49
N TYR A 225 -1.80 -24.74 10.39
CA TYR A 225 -2.45 -23.45 10.05
C TYR A 225 -1.81 -22.29 10.80
N TYR A 226 -1.46 -21.24 10.05
CA TYR A 226 -0.81 -20.04 10.58
C TYR A 226 -1.80 -19.12 11.28
N HIS A 227 -1.33 -18.41 12.30
CA HIS A 227 -2.09 -17.33 12.90
C HIS A 227 -2.05 -16.09 12.01
N PHE A 228 -3.20 -15.47 11.81
CA PHE A 228 -3.31 -14.27 10.99
C PHE A 228 -4.27 -13.23 11.59
N ASP A 229 -4.11 -11.98 11.19
CA ASP A 229 -4.96 -10.84 11.51
C ASP A 229 -5.33 -10.08 10.24
N SER A 230 -6.60 -10.06 9.89
CA SER A 230 -7.11 -9.55 8.62
C SER A 230 -7.98 -8.33 8.83
N TRP A 231 -7.79 -7.31 8.00
CA TRP A 231 -8.42 -6.00 8.11
C TRP A 231 -9.17 -5.61 6.84
N ARG A 232 -10.29 -4.91 7.03
CA ARG A 232 -11.12 -4.34 5.97
C ARG A 232 -11.34 -2.86 6.18
N THR A 233 -11.35 -2.10 5.09
CA THR A 233 -11.66 -0.66 5.09
C THR A 233 -12.98 -0.38 4.40
N ASN A 234 -13.67 0.68 4.83
CA ASN A 234 -14.90 1.10 4.21
C ASN A 234 -14.62 1.96 2.98
N VAL A 235 -14.81 1.38 1.79
CA VAL A 235 -14.41 1.96 0.51
C VAL A 235 -15.55 2.64 -0.24
N GLN A 236 -16.79 2.25 0.06
CA GLN A 236 -18.02 2.85 -0.45
C GLN A 236 -19.11 2.77 0.62
N PRO A 237 -20.27 3.45 0.45
CA PRO A 237 -21.39 3.28 1.38
C PRO A 237 -21.73 1.79 1.54
N ASN A 238 -21.64 1.29 2.77
CA ASN A 238 -21.90 -0.11 3.15
C ASN A 238 -21.04 -1.17 2.46
N LEU A 239 -19.91 -0.81 1.84
CA LEU A 239 -18.97 -1.76 1.25
C LEU A 239 -17.65 -1.77 2.02
N TRP A 240 -17.35 -2.89 2.66
CA TRP A 240 -16.10 -3.14 3.37
C TRP A 240 -15.31 -4.19 2.65
N LEU A 241 -14.13 -3.82 2.13
CA LEU A 241 -13.28 -4.73 1.37
C LEU A 241 -11.99 -5.03 2.13
N PRO A 242 -11.45 -6.26 2.02
CA PRO A 242 -10.11 -6.61 2.49
C PRO A 242 -9.05 -5.66 1.95
N THR A 243 -8.18 -5.17 2.83
CA THR A 243 -7.09 -4.27 2.46
C THR A 243 -5.73 -4.84 2.81
N SER A 244 -5.63 -5.57 3.92
CA SER A 244 -4.38 -6.17 4.34
C SER A 244 -4.63 -7.29 5.34
N PHE A 245 -3.69 -8.23 5.40
CA PHE A 245 -3.60 -9.14 6.53
C PHE A 245 -2.14 -9.38 6.94
N TYR A 246 -1.94 -9.65 8.21
CA TYR A 246 -0.65 -9.98 8.81
C TYR A 246 -0.65 -11.46 9.23
N VAL A 247 0.48 -12.14 9.08
CA VAL A 247 0.69 -13.53 9.49
C VAL A 247 1.96 -13.61 10.33
N GLU A 248 1.87 -14.36 11.42
CA GLU A 248 3.02 -14.65 12.28
C GLU A 248 3.02 -16.11 12.71
N GLU A 249 4.21 -16.72 12.65
CA GLU A 249 4.41 -18.09 13.12
C GLU A 249 5.60 -18.17 14.06
N SER A 250 5.38 -18.75 15.24
CA SER A 250 6.45 -19.05 16.19
C SER A 250 7.26 -20.27 15.77
N ASP A 251 8.58 -20.27 15.97
CA ASP A 251 9.38 -21.47 15.76
C ASP A 251 9.19 -22.45 16.94
N SER A 252 8.40 -23.50 16.71
CA SER A 252 8.18 -24.59 17.69
C SER A 252 9.46 -25.30 18.15
N ARG A 253 10.56 -25.19 17.38
CA ARG A 253 11.87 -25.77 17.74
C ARG A 253 12.78 -24.80 18.48
N SER A 254 12.40 -23.52 18.57
CA SER A 254 13.21 -22.49 19.20
C SER A 254 13.07 -22.52 20.72
N SER A 255 14.20 -22.62 21.42
CA SER A 255 14.26 -22.49 22.88
C SER A 255 14.10 -21.04 23.35
N THR A 256 14.22 -20.07 22.45
CA THR A 256 14.18 -18.63 22.72
C THR A 256 12.87 -17.97 22.27
N LYS A 257 11.85 -18.76 21.92
CA LYS A 257 10.54 -18.27 21.43
C LYS A 257 10.66 -17.30 20.26
N THR A 258 11.61 -17.54 19.36
CA THR A 258 11.76 -16.71 18.16
C THR A 258 10.70 -17.05 17.15
N LEU A 259 10.35 -16.05 16.34
CA LEU A 259 9.49 -16.27 15.20
C LEU A 259 10.23 -17.09 14.14
N LYS A 260 9.46 -17.88 13.40
CA LYS A 260 9.93 -18.56 12.20
C LYS A 260 9.83 -17.62 11.00
N PHE A 261 8.69 -16.96 10.85
CA PHE A 261 8.50 -15.94 9.83
C PHE A 261 7.40 -14.94 10.23
N LYS A 262 7.48 -13.76 9.63
CA LYS A 262 6.42 -12.76 9.57
C LYS A 262 6.01 -12.57 8.11
N ALA A 263 4.75 -12.28 7.84
CA ALA A 263 4.32 -11.90 6.49
C ALA A 263 3.23 -10.83 6.54
N ILE A 264 3.23 -9.97 5.54
CA ILE A 264 2.18 -9.00 5.30
C ILE A 264 1.67 -9.15 3.88
N ASN A 265 0.36 -8.99 3.74
CA ASN A 265 -0.28 -8.90 2.46
C ASN A 265 -1.02 -7.58 2.33
N HIS A 266 -0.93 -6.95 1.15
CA HIS A 266 -1.66 -5.76 0.78
C HIS A 266 -2.51 -6.04 -0.46
N ILE A 267 -3.71 -5.46 -0.50
CA ILE A 267 -4.66 -5.62 -1.58
C ILE A 267 -5.16 -4.24 -1.99
N TRP A 268 -5.11 -3.93 -3.28
CA TRP A 268 -5.60 -2.68 -3.86
C TRP A 268 -6.03 -2.88 -5.31
N GLY A 269 -6.53 -1.84 -5.97
CA GLY A 269 -6.92 -1.93 -7.36
C GLY A 269 -8.27 -2.58 -7.59
N TYR A 270 -9.19 -2.50 -6.61
CA TYR A 270 -10.54 -3.07 -6.75
C TYR A 270 -11.34 -2.45 -7.90
N VAL A 271 -10.97 -1.26 -8.38
CA VAL A 271 -11.63 -0.52 -9.46
C VAL A 271 -10.85 -0.56 -10.77
N LEU A 272 -9.62 -1.07 -10.77
CA LEU A 272 -8.79 -1.15 -11.96
C LEU A 272 -9.50 -2.01 -13.01
N LYS A 273 -10.06 -1.34 -14.02
CA LYS A 273 -10.65 -1.99 -15.17
C LYS A 273 -9.50 -2.48 -16.05
N VAL A 274 -9.47 -3.77 -16.35
CA VAL A 274 -8.64 -4.26 -17.44
C VAL A 274 -9.07 -3.52 -18.71
N PRO A 275 -8.16 -2.86 -19.45
CA PRO A 275 -8.52 -2.28 -20.74
C PRO A 275 -9.09 -3.42 -21.60
N ASN A 276 -10.38 -3.33 -21.95
CA ASN A 276 -10.91 -4.17 -23.01
C ASN A 276 -10.20 -3.73 -24.28
N THR A 277 -9.68 -4.67 -25.06
CA THR A 277 -9.01 -4.43 -26.35
C THR A 277 -9.89 -3.66 -27.36
N GLU A 278 -11.19 -3.52 -27.08
CA GLU A 278 -12.16 -2.76 -27.87
C GLU A 278 -12.38 -1.31 -27.40
N ALA A 279 -11.88 -0.92 -26.22
CA ALA A 279 -12.11 0.41 -25.63
C ALA A 279 -11.18 1.51 -26.18
N GLU A 280 -10.22 1.17 -27.05
CA GLU A 280 -9.35 2.14 -27.71
C GLU A 280 -10.07 3.03 -28.74
N ASN A 281 -11.36 2.77 -29.02
CA ASN A 281 -12.16 3.49 -30.02
C ASN A 281 -13.34 4.30 -29.45
N THR A 282 -13.27 4.79 -28.22
CA THR A 282 -14.24 5.79 -27.73
C THR A 282 -13.66 7.19 -27.86
N SER A 283 -14.05 7.91 -28.92
CA SER A 283 -13.87 9.36 -29.01
C SER A 283 -14.68 10.01 -27.89
N LEU A 284 -14.00 10.51 -26.88
CA LEU A 284 -14.60 11.39 -25.89
C LEU A 284 -14.80 12.75 -26.57
N ASP A 285 -15.98 12.99 -27.14
CA ASP A 285 -16.39 14.33 -27.53
C ASP A 285 -16.51 15.18 -26.26
N VAL A 286 -15.49 16.01 -26.01
CA VAL A 286 -15.51 16.98 -24.91
C VAL A 286 -16.49 18.09 -25.30
N VAL A 287 -17.72 18.01 -24.80
CA VAL A 287 -18.75 19.04 -25.00
C VAL A 287 -18.26 20.34 -24.35
N GLY A 288 -17.92 21.33 -25.18
CA GLY A 288 -17.43 22.65 -24.74
C GLY A 288 -15.93 22.90 -24.90
N ALA A 289 -15.19 22.03 -25.57
CA ALA A 289 -13.82 22.35 -25.98
C ALA A 289 -13.84 23.39 -27.11
N THR A 290 -13.30 24.59 -26.85
CA THR A 290 -13.01 25.56 -27.91
C THR A 290 -11.83 25.04 -28.71
N ASP A 291 -12.04 24.78 -30.00
CA ASP A 291 -10.96 24.42 -30.91
C ASP A 291 -10.04 25.64 -31.11
N VAL A 292 -8.84 25.55 -30.54
CA VAL A 292 -7.75 26.54 -30.67
C VAL A 292 -6.66 26.05 -31.62
N SER A 293 -6.93 25.04 -32.45
CA SER A 293 -5.96 24.50 -33.41
C SER A 293 -5.44 25.54 -34.40
N ASN A 294 -6.26 26.55 -34.73
CA ASN A 294 -5.86 27.68 -35.58
C ASN A 294 -4.81 28.60 -34.94
N ASP A 295 -4.66 28.58 -33.61
CA ASP A 295 -3.65 29.33 -32.86
C ASP A 295 -2.39 28.51 -32.58
N ALA A 296 -2.38 27.21 -32.93
CA ALA A 296 -1.25 26.33 -32.73
C ALA A 296 -0.16 26.62 -33.77
N GLN A 297 0.99 27.14 -33.33
CA GLN A 297 2.16 27.28 -34.19
C GLN A 297 2.81 25.93 -34.45
N ASP A 298 3.32 25.75 -35.67
CA ASP A 298 4.16 24.60 -36.01
C ASP A 298 5.34 24.48 -35.03
N VAL A 299 5.50 23.29 -34.45
CA VAL A 299 6.63 23.02 -33.56
C VAL A 299 7.93 22.91 -34.36
N SER A 300 8.96 23.65 -33.94
CA SER A 300 10.31 23.48 -34.51
C SER A 300 10.80 22.02 -34.38
N PRO A 301 11.77 21.54 -35.19
CA PRO A 301 12.29 20.18 -35.07
C PRO A 301 12.76 19.80 -33.65
N LEU A 302 13.36 20.75 -32.92
CA LEU A 302 13.74 20.54 -31.51
C LEU A 302 12.50 20.49 -30.59
N GLY A 303 11.48 21.30 -30.86
CA GLY A 303 10.20 21.24 -30.16
C GLY A 303 9.48 19.91 -30.37
N ALA A 304 9.42 19.42 -31.61
CA ALA A 304 8.86 18.13 -31.95
C ALA A 304 9.58 16.98 -31.24
N GLN A 305 10.92 17.00 -31.19
CA GLN A 305 11.69 15.99 -30.45
C GLN A 305 11.39 16.02 -28.95
N ARG A 306 11.18 17.20 -28.35
CA ARG A 306 10.82 17.34 -26.92
C ARG A 306 9.40 16.84 -26.63
N GLU A 307 8.44 17.18 -27.48
CA GLU A 307 7.07 16.66 -27.35
C GLU A 307 7.02 15.14 -27.55
N TRP A 308 7.83 14.59 -28.47
CA TRP A 308 7.90 13.14 -28.67
C TRP A 308 8.44 12.39 -27.43
N VAL A 309 9.50 12.93 -26.81
CA VAL A 309 10.03 12.39 -25.56
C VAL A 309 9.00 12.49 -24.44
N LYS A 310 8.32 13.64 -24.32
CA LYS A 310 7.26 13.85 -23.34
C LYS A 310 6.11 12.84 -23.53
N GLN A 311 5.72 12.57 -24.76
CA GLN A 311 4.68 11.58 -25.06
C GLN A 311 5.11 10.18 -24.60
N ALA A 312 6.37 9.79 -24.80
CA ALA A 312 6.89 8.53 -24.26
C ALA A 312 6.79 8.48 -22.73
N GLU A 313 7.20 9.56 -22.06
CA GLU A 313 7.16 9.68 -20.60
C GLU A 313 5.72 9.58 -20.08
N ASP A 314 4.79 10.34 -20.65
CA ASP A 314 3.38 10.36 -20.26
C ASP A 314 2.72 8.99 -20.49
N ASN A 315 2.99 8.33 -21.62
CA ASN A 315 2.48 6.98 -21.90
C ASN A 315 2.94 5.96 -20.85
N VAL A 316 4.21 6.01 -20.43
CA VAL A 316 4.74 5.08 -19.42
C VAL A 316 4.07 5.31 -18.07
N ILE A 317 3.93 6.58 -17.65
CA ILE A 317 3.25 6.94 -16.39
C ILE A 317 1.80 6.46 -16.42
N GLU A 318 1.08 6.69 -17.52
CA GLU A 318 -0.30 6.24 -17.68
C GLU A 318 -0.39 4.71 -17.60
N ARG A 319 0.53 3.98 -18.23
CA ARG A 319 0.54 2.52 -18.18
C ARG A 319 0.87 1.97 -16.80
N LEU A 320 1.78 2.57 -16.06
CA LEU A 320 2.05 2.20 -14.67
C LEU A 320 0.82 2.42 -13.78
N PHE A 321 0.12 3.54 -13.99
CA PHE A 321 -1.13 3.82 -13.28
C PHE A 321 -2.24 2.83 -13.65
N GLN A 322 -2.50 2.59 -14.95
CA GLN A 322 -3.45 1.57 -15.41
C GLN A 322 -3.09 0.15 -14.94
N ALA A 323 -1.79 -0.13 -14.77
CA ALA A 323 -1.32 -1.39 -14.22
C ALA A 323 -1.58 -1.55 -12.72
N GLY A 324 -1.96 -0.47 -12.02
CA GLY A 324 -2.10 -0.44 -10.57
C GLY A 324 -0.76 -0.44 -9.83
N LEU A 325 0.31 -0.02 -10.49
CA LEU A 325 1.65 0.05 -9.90
C LEU A 325 1.95 1.44 -9.35
N LEU A 326 1.40 2.47 -9.96
CA LEU A 326 1.52 3.85 -9.52
C LEU A 326 0.26 4.28 -8.76
N ASP A 327 0.44 5.07 -7.71
CA ASP A 327 -0.66 5.65 -6.96
C ASP A 327 -1.56 6.52 -7.82
N ALA A 328 -2.79 6.80 -7.37
CA ALA A 328 -3.55 7.94 -7.87
C ALA A 328 -3.02 9.25 -7.23
N PRO A 329 -3.07 10.40 -7.94
CA PRO A 329 -2.56 11.66 -7.42
C PRO A 329 -3.10 11.98 -6.01
N SER A 330 -2.20 12.36 -5.12
CA SER A 330 -2.49 12.62 -3.71
C SER A 330 -1.86 13.92 -3.19
N ASP A 331 -2.33 14.43 -2.04
CA ASP A 331 -1.71 15.59 -1.36
C ASP A 331 -0.26 15.30 -0.94
N PHE A 332 0.06 14.02 -0.73
CA PHE A 332 1.40 13.59 -0.36
C PHE A 332 2.39 13.75 -1.54
N ASP A 333 1.96 13.47 -2.77
CA ASP A 333 2.75 13.70 -4.00
C ASP A 333 3.15 15.17 -4.15
N LYS A 334 2.25 16.08 -3.79
CA LYS A 334 2.53 17.52 -3.79
C LYS A 334 3.63 17.86 -2.80
N THR A 335 3.58 17.29 -1.60
CA THR A 335 4.61 17.49 -0.57
C THR A 335 5.99 17.03 -1.07
N LEU A 336 6.06 15.86 -1.71
CA LEU A 336 7.31 15.36 -2.29
C LEU A 336 7.79 16.24 -3.46
N SER A 337 6.86 16.73 -4.29
CA SER A 337 7.17 17.65 -5.39
C SER A 337 7.73 18.97 -4.88
N ASP A 338 7.17 19.51 -3.79
CA ASP A 338 7.66 20.73 -3.14
C ASP A 338 9.07 20.53 -2.56
N LEU A 339 9.35 19.37 -1.94
CA LEU A 339 10.70 19.03 -1.49
C LEU A 339 11.70 18.95 -2.65
N ALA A 340 11.34 18.28 -3.75
CA ALA A 340 12.20 18.21 -4.94
C ALA A 340 12.46 19.60 -5.55
N ASN A 341 11.44 20.45 -5.61
CA ASN A 341 11.57 21.85 -6.06
C ASN A 341 12.47 22.68 -5.12
N ASN A 342 12.38 22.47 -3.81
CA ASN A 342 13.28 23.14 -2.86
C ASN A 342 14.75 22.78 -3.11
N ILE A 343 15.05 21.52 -3.44
CA ILE A 343 16.42 21.11 -3.81
C ILE A 343 16.91 21.89 -5.03
N LEU A 344 16.09 22.07 -6.06
CA LEU A 344 16.43 22.89 -7.23
C LEU A 344 16.70 24.35 -6.86
N ILE A 345 15.82 24.94 -6.03
CA ILE A 345 15.91 26.33 -5.60
C ILE A 345 17.20 26.59 -4.82
N TYR A 346 17.52 25.75 -3.83
CA TYR A 346 18.74 25.90 -3.02
C TYR A 346 20.02 25.76 -3.84
N ASN A 347 19.96 25.07 -4.98
CA ASN A 347 21.08 24.89 -5.91
C ASN A 347 21.07 25.88 -7.08
N GLY A 348 20.09 26.80 -7.16
CA GLY A 348 19.97 27.77 -8.25
C GLY A 348 19.72 27.14 -9.62
N ILE A 349 19.07 25.98 -9.67
CA ILE A 349 18.80 25.23 -10.90
C ILE A 349 17.38 25.52 -11.38
N GLN A 350 17.25 25.85 -12.66
CA GLN A 350 15.96 25.99 -13.32
C GLN A 350 15.79 24.88 -14.36
N LEU A 351 14.64 24.20 -14.31
CA LEU A 351 14.25 23.21 -15.30
C LEU A 351 13.24 23.81 -16.27
N SER A 352 13.21 23.27 -17.48
CA SER A 352 12.26 23.68 -18.53
C SER A 352 10.83 23.20 -18.28
N ARG A 353 10.65 22.21 -17.40
CA ARG A 353 9.36 21.63 -17.02
C ARG A 353 9.31 21.43 -15.50
N PRO A 354 8.12 21.56 -14.87
CA PRO A 354 7.97 21.33 -13.44
C PRO A 354 8.26 19.88 -13.07
N ILE A 355 8.82 19.65 -11.88
CA ILE A 355 8.97 18.31 -11.32
C ILE A 355 7.63 17.83 -10.76
N ARG A 356 7.33 16.56 -11.00
CA ARG A 356 6.27 15.81 -10.34
C ARG A 356 6.91 14.68 -9.56
N VAL A 357 6.34 14.33 -8.42
CA VAL A 357 6.71 13.12 -7.69
C VAL A 357 5.47 12.25 -7.54
N ARG A 358 5.63 10.93 -7.66
CA ARG A 358 4.57 9.93 -7.54
C ARG A 358 5.04 8.74 -6.72
N THR A 359 4.10 7.99 -6.16
CA THR A 359 4.43 6.84 -5.32
C THR A 359 4.20 5.54 -6.07
N LEU A 360 5.24 4.70 -6.15
CA LEU A 360 5.11 3.31 -6.59
C LEU A 360 4.57 2.48 -5.42
N LEU A 361 3.51 1.72 -5.66
CA LEU A 361 2.73 1.01 -4.64
C LEU A 361 3.38 -0.28 -4.13
N THR A 362 4.62 -0.58 -4.51
CA THR A 362 5.29 -1.85 -4.20
C THR A 362 6.31 -1.73 -3.06
N GLU A 363 6.65 -2.86 -2.44
CA GLU A 363 7.57 -2.97 -1.30
C GLU A 363 9.08 -2.95 -1.61
N PRO A 364 9.62 -3.28 -2.80
CA PRO A 364 11.07 -3.15 -3.01
C PRO A 364 11.54 -1.69 -2.86
N LEU A 365 12.74 -1.48 -2.33
CA LEU A 365 13.35 -0.16 -2.10
C LEU A 365 13.92 0.38 -3.40
N GLU A 366 13.04 0.98 -4.20
CA GLU A 366 13.38 1.44 -5.53
C GLU A 366 12.87 2.85 -5.82
N SER A 367 13.50 3.48 -6.80
CA SER A 367 13.18 4.82 -7.25
C SER A 367 13.49 4.96 -8.73
N LEU A 368 12.84 5.88 -9.42
CA LEU A 368 13.00 6.04 -10.86
C LEU A 368 12.72 7.49 -11.28
N ALA A 369 13.45 7.98 -12.27
CA ALA A 369 13.14 9.23 -12.95
C ALA A 369 12.64 8.94 -14.37
N ILE A 370 11.42 9.37 -14.68
CA ILE A 370 10.79 9.30 -16.00
C ILE A 370 10.57 10.73 -16.47
N GLY A 371 11.52 11.26 -17.23
CA GLY A 371 11.46 12.65 -17.66
C GLY A 371 11.56 13.62 -16.49
N ASN A 372 10.48 14.36 -16.24
CA ASN A 372 10.36 15.26 -15.09
C ASN A 372 9.50 14.67 -13.95
N THR A 373 9.15 13.39 -14.04
CA THR A 373 8.41 12.68 -12.99
C THR A 373 9.36 11.77 -12.22
N ILE A 374 9.54 12.02 -10.94
CA ILE A 374 10.24 11.14 -10.01
C ILE A 374 9.22 10.17 -9.41
N ILE A 375 9.59 8.90 -9.33
CA ILE A 375 8.77 7.86 -8.73
C ILE A 375 9.58 7.24 -7.59
N LEU A 376 9.00 7.18 -6.39
CA LEU A 376 9.60 6.55 -5.22
C LEU A 376 8.71 5.40 -4.75
N SER A 377 9.28 4.25 -4.40
CA SER A 377 8.50 3.17 -3.81
C SER A 377 7.99 3.52 -2.42
N LYS A 378 6.79 3.01 -2.10
CA LYS A 378 6.13 3.26 -0.83
C LYS A 378 7.01 2.83 0.35
N SER A 379 7.66 1.67 0.26
CA SER A 379 8.55 1.17 1.31
C SER A 379 9.82 1.99 1.49
N LEU A 380 10.37 2.58 0.41
CA LEU A 380 11.49 3.48 0.48
C LEU A 380 11.11 4.75 1.25
N ILE A 381 9.90 5.25 1.01
CA ILE A 381 9.33 6.38 1.77
C ILE A 381 9.06 5.96 3.22
N ASP A 382 8.42 4.81 3.45
CA ASP A 382 8.08 4.31 4.78
C ASP A 382 9.32 4.19 5.66
N THR A 383 10.31 3.42 5.19
CA THR A 383 11.50 3.06 5.97
C THR A 383 12.41 4.26 6.28
N THR A 384 12.24 5.36 5.54
CA THR A 384 12.95 6.63 5.77
C THR A 384 12.16 7.64 6.60
N ALA A 385 10.87 7.40 6.84
CA ALA A 385 9.95 8.32 7.53
C ALA A 385 10.08 8.27 9.07
N ILE A 386 11.28 8.54 9.58
CA ILE A 386 11.52 8.62 11.02
C ILE A 386 10.94 9.94 11.55
N VAL A 387 9.94 9.81 12.42
CA VAL A 387 9.24 10.96 13.02
C VAL A 387 10.08 11.55 14.15
N THR A 388 10.63 12.74 13.92
CA THR A 388 11.26 13.58 14.94
C THR A 388 10.41 14.83 15.21
N GLN A 389 10.57 15.46 16.37
CA GLN A 389 9.79 16.65 16.73
C GLN A 389 9.93 17.81 15.73
N ASP A 390 11.10 17.93 15.11
CA ASP A 390 11.44 18.95 14.11
C ASP A 390 11.26 18.48 12.65
N GLY A 391 10.94 17.20 12.43
CA GLY A 391 10.84 16.59 11.09
C GLY A 391 12.16 16.51 10.31
N ALA A 392 13.28 16.93 10.90
CA ALA A 392 14.54 17.11 10.18
C ALA A 392 15.12 15.80 9.63
N GLN A 393 14.92 14.70 10.37
CA GLN A 393 15.43 13.39 9.96
C GLN A 393 14.68 12.82 8.76
N GLN A 394 13.34 12.82 8.81
CA GLN A 394 12.52 12.42 7.67
C GLN A 394 12.82 13.27 6.43
N MET A 395 12.85 14.60 6.59
CA MET A 395 13.18 15.50 5.47
C MET A 395 14.58 15.23 4.92
N GLY A 396 15.59 15.05 5.77
CA GLY A 396 16.95 14.76 5.36
C GLY A 396 17.06 13.46 4.55
N ASN A 397 16.37 12.41 4.99
CA ASN A 397 16.33 11.14 4.26
C ASN A 397 15.62 11.28 2.91
N LEU A 398 14.42 11.89 2.89
CA LEU A 398 13.64 12.07 1.65
C LEU A 398 14.39 12.97 0.65
N ASN A 399 15.04 14.03 1.12
CA ASN A 399 15.85 14.90 0.27
C ASN A 399 16.99 14.13 -0.41
N ALA A 400 17.62 13.18 0.26
CA ALA A 400 18.68 12.38 -0.34
C ALA A 400 18.17 11.46 -1.46
N VAL A 401 17.04 10.78 -1.22
CA VAL A 401 16.39 9.93 -2.22
C VAL A 401 15.90 10.76 -3.41
N LEU A 402 15.26 11.91 -3.15
CA LEU A 402 14.81 12.84 -4.18
C LEU A 402 15.99 13.43 -4.96
N ALA A 403 17.07 13.83 -4.30
CA ALA A 403 18.26 14.38 -4.97
C ALA A 403 18.90 13.37 -5.93
N PHE A 404 18.88 12.08 -5.59
CA PHE A 404 19.37 11.03 -6.48
C PHE A 404 18.58 10.97 -7.78
N GLN A 405 17.24 10.90 -7.70
CA GLN A 405 16.41 10.86 -8.91
C GLN A 405 16.37 12.21 -9.64
N LEU A 406 16.39 13.32 -8.92
CA LEU A 406 16.47 14.66 -9.50
C LEU A 406 17.78 14.85 -10.29
N ALA A 407 18.87 14.21 -9.87
CA ALA A 407 20.11 14.22 -10.62
C ALA A 407 19.98 13.55 -11.99
N HIS A 408 19.23 12.44 -12.12
CA HIS A 408 18.89 11.85 -13.42
C HIS A 408 18.16 12.85 -14.31
N VAL A 409 17.17 13.58 -13.76
CA VAL A 409 16.42 14.62 -14.50
C VAL A 409 17.35 15.74 -14.98
N ILE A 410 18.24 16.23 -14.12
CA ILE A 410 19.18 17.33 -14.43
C ILE A 410 20.19 16.91 -15.48
N LEU A 411 20.73 15.70 -15.38
CA LEU A 411 21.69 15.14 -16.35
C LEU A 411 21.01 14.73 -17.66
N GLY A 412 19.67 14.71 -17.69
CA GLY A 412 18.90 14.36 -18.86
C GLY A 412 19.06 12.89 -19.23
N HIS A 413 19.25 12.01 -18.24
CA HIS A 413 19.15 10.57 -18.45
C HIS A 413 17.71 10.26 -18.86
N ARG A 414 17.54 9.58 -20.01
CA ARG A 414 16.21 9.39 -20.62
C ARG A 414 15.87 7.92 -20.68
N LEU A 415 14.58 7.65 -20.58
CA LEU A 415 14.00 6.41 -21.04
C LEU A 415 14.11 6.29 -22.56
N ASP A 416 14.07 5.04 -23.02
CA ASP A 416 14.04 4.71 -24.43
C ASP A 416 12.79 5.30 -25.11
N THR A 417 12.96 6.10 -26.16
CA THR A 417 11.86 6.77 -26.87
C THR A 417 10.93 5.80 -27.59
N LYS A 418 11.27 4.50 -27.67
CA LYS A 418 10.36 3.46 -28.19
C LYS A 418 9.01 3.44 -27.46
N TYR A 419 8.94 3.91 -26.22
CA TYR A 419 7.69 3.97 -25.46
C TYR A 419 6.73 5.10 -25.92
N ALA A 420 7.16 5.98 -26.82
CA ALA A 420 6.26 6.92 -27.50
C ALA A 420 5.28 6.20 -28.45
N PHE A 421 5.67 5.04 -28.98
CA PHE A 421 4.80 4.25 -29.83
C PHE A 421 3.80 3.46 -28.96
N SER A 422 2.51 3.64 -29.22
CA SER A 422 1.43 3.03 -28.44
C SER A 422 1.48 1.49 -28.46
N ASP A 423 1.93 0.90 -29.57
CA ASP A 423 2.08 -0.54 -29.77
C ASP A 423 3.10 -1.19 -28.84
N SER A 424 4.16 -0.47 -28.49
CA SER A 424 5.27 -0.91 -27.66
C SER A 424 4.91 -0.99 -26.17
N LEU A 425 3.72 -0.50 -25.80
CA LEU A 425 3.15 -0.54 -24.45
C LEU A 425 1.86 -1.37 -24.36
N LEU A 426 1.43 -2.03 -25.44
CA LEU A 426 0.29 -2.97 -25.46
C LEU A 426 0.72 -4.32 -24.87
N PHE A 427 0.89 -4.38 -23.55
CA PHE A 427 1.07 -5.65 -22.85
C PHE A 427 -0.26 -6.15 -22.28
N PRO A 428 -0.58 -7.45 -22.38
CA PRO A 428 -1.63 -8.03 -21.57
C PRO A 428 -1.38 -7.66 -20.12
N SER A 429 -2.40 -7.15 -19.43
CA SER A 429 -2.28 -6.59 -18.08
C SER A 429 -1.55 -7.55 -17.11
N THR A 430 -1.70 -8.87 -17.30
CA THR A 430 -1.06 -9.93 -16.50
C THR A 430 0.45 -10.13 -16.72
N SER A 431 1.03 -9.58 -17.80
CA SER A 431 2.45 -9.77 -18.18
C SER A 431 3.34 -8.55 -17.92
N VAL A 432 2.75 -7.43 -17.46
CA VAL A 432 3.45 -6.17 -17.18
C VAL A 432 4.60 -6.36 -16.17
N PHE A 433 4.40 -7.26 -15.20
CA PHE A 433 5.35 -7.48 -14.09
C PHE A 433 6.67 -8.16 -14.48
N LYS A 434 6.84 -8.66 -15.71
CA LYS A 434 8.02 -9.46 -16.10
C LYS A 434 8.98 -8.77 -17.08
N LYS A 435 8.66 -7.60 -17.63
CA LYS A 435 9.33 -7.11 -18.86
C LYS A 435 9.51 -5.60 -19.05
N ILE A 436 9.30 -4.76 -18.04
CA ILE A 436 9.61 -3.32 -18.20
C ILE A 436 10.70 -2.89 -17.21
N PRO A 437 11.94 -3.41 -17.33
CA PRO A 437 13.06 -2.80 -16.63
C PRO A 437 13.22 -1.37 -17.17
N MET A 438 12.97 -0.41 -16.29
CA MET A 438 13.12 1.03 -16.53
C MET A 438 14.33 1.60 -15.80
N HIS A 439 15.14 0.76 -15.18
CA HIS A 439 16.40 1.15 -14.56
C HIS A 439 17.29 1.92 -15.53
N HIS A 440 17.98 2.90 -14.98
CA HIS A 440 19.05 3.59 -15.65
C HIS A 440 20.29 2.69 -15.73
N THR A 441 21.18 3.00 -16.66
CA THR A 441 22.44 2.25 -16.77
C THR A 441 23.34 2.51 -15.55
N ASP A 442 24.29 1.62 -15.27
CA ASP A 442 25.25 1.83 -14.19
C ASP A 442 26.00 3.17 -14.33
N ALA A 443 26.35 3.56 -15.57
CA ALA A 443 27.02 4.83 -15.84
C ALA A 443 26.14 6.04 -15.51
N ASP A 444 24.85 5.97 -15.85
CA ASP A 444 23.87 7.00 -15.50
C ASP A 444 23.70 7.09 -13.98
N ASN A 445 23.56 5.94 -13.30
CA ASN A 445 23.44 5.87 -11.85
C ASN A 445 24.69 6.41 -11.12
N GLU A 446 25.90 6.14 -11.62
CA GLU A 446 27.14 6.71 -11.07
C GLU A 446 27.21 8.24 -11.25
N ALA A 447 26.86 8.72 -12.45
CA ALA A 447 26.83 10.16 -12.73
C ALA A 447 25.78 10.88 -11.88
N ALA A 448 24.59 10.29 -11.75
CA ALA A 448 23.51 10.81 -10.94
C ALA A 448 23.87 10.81 -9.45
N ALA A 449 24.49 9.75 -8.94
CA ALA A 449 24.95 9.69 -7.55
C ALA A 449 25.95 10.80 -7.23
N LYS A 450 26.93 11.04 -8.12
CA LYS A 450 27.89 12.13 -7.95
C LYS A 450 27.18 13.48 -7.91
N ARG A 451 26.27 13.71 -8.85
CA ARG A 451 25.51 14.96 -8.92
C ARG A 451 24.57 15.13 -7.71
N ALA A 452 23.98 14.06 -7.20
CA ALA A 452 23.13 14.09 -6.00
C ALA A 452 23.90 14.54 -4.76
N VAL A 453 25.14 14.08 -4.58
CA VAL A 453 26.02 14.53 -3.49
C VAL A 453 26.31 16.04 -3.60
N GLU A 454 26.49 16.56 -4.82
CA GLU A 454 26.67 18.01 -5.05
C GLU A 454 25.39 18.78 -4.67
N LEU A 455 24.21 18.31 -5.11
CA LEU A 455 22.92 18.92 -4.78
C LEU A 455 22.68 18.99 -3.27
N LEU A 456 23.02 17.92 -2.55
CA LEU A 456 22.85 17.83 -1.10
C LEU A 456 23.86 18.66 -0.32
N SER A 457 24.90 19.19 -0.97
CA SER A 457 25.92 20.03 -0.33
C SER A 457 25.49 21.49 -0.18
N ALA A 458 24.32 21.88 -0.71
CA ALA A 458 23.69 23.16 -0.41
C ALA A 458 23.52 23.33 1.11
N LYS A 459 23.74 24.55 1.62
CA LYS A 459 23.79 24.84 3.06
C LYS A 459 22.50 24.41 3.78
N GLU A 460 21.37 24.60 3.11
CA GLU A 460 20.03 24.30 3.58
C GLU A 460 19.75 22.79 3.65
N LEU A 461 20.52 21.96 2.93
CA LEU A 461 20.35 20.51 2.84
C LEU A 461 21.44 19.73 3.57
N ALA A 462 22.62 20.30 3.76
CA ALA A 462 23.80 19.62 4.29
C ALA A 462 23.58 18.98 5.67
N GLY A 463 22.73 19.61 6.51
CA GLY A 463 22.35 19.07 7.82
C GLY A 463 21.59 17.75 7.77
N GLY A 464 20.98 17.42 6.62
CA GLY A 464 20.25 16.17 6.41
C GLY A 464 21.12 14.97 6.04
N GLN A 465 22.34 15.19 5.51
CA GLN A 465 23.21 14.12 5.03
C GLN A 465 23.55 13.06 6.09
N PRO A 466 23.81 13.40 7.37
CA PRO A 466 24.09 12.40 8.40
C PRO A 466 22.94 11.42 8.63
N TYR A 467 21.70 11.86 8.49
CA TYR A 467 20.52 11.00 8.66
C TYR A 467 20.45 9.92 7.59
N PHE A 468 20.60 10.32 6.33
CA PHE A 468 20.59 9.36 5.24
C PHE A 468 21.83 8.44 5.26
N GLY A 469 22.97 8.96 5.70
CA GLY A 469 24.15 8.14 5.99
C GLY A 469 23.88 7.04 7.02
N LEU A 470 23.16 7.35 8.12
CA LEU A 470 22.73 6.36 9.10
C LEU A 470 21.76 5.34 8.51
N TYR A 471 20.79 5.78 7.69
CA TYR A 471 19.86 4.90 6.99
C TYR A 471 20.60 3.89 6.10
N LEU A 472 21.57 4.34 5.29
CA LEU A 472 22.38 3.46 4.46
C LEU A 472 23.25 2.50 5.30
N GLN A 473 23.82 2.95 6.43
CA GLN A 473 24.54 2.05 7.35
C GLN A 473 23.62 0.95 7.91
N GLN A 474 22.37 1.29 8.24
CA GLN A 474 21.39 0.33 8.73
C GLN A 474 20.98 -0.67 7.63
N LEU A 475 20.78 -0.19 6.41
CA LEU A 475 20.49 -1.03 5.25
C LEU A 475 21.67 -1.94 4.92
N GLN A 476 22.91 -1.46 5.06
CA GLN A 476 24.12 -2.26 4.80
C GLN A 476 24.22 -3.49 5.71
N GLN A 477 23.74 -3.39 6.96
CA GLN A 477 23.68 -4.52 7.89
C GLN A 477 22.63 -5.56 7.50
N ARG A 478 21.62 -5.17 6.70
CA ARG A 478 20.45 -5.99 6.36
C ARG A 478 20.41 -6.46 4.91
N ALA A 479 21.05 -5.76 3.98
CA ALA A 479 20.92 -5.99 2.53
C ALA A 479 21.15 -7.45 2.12
N LYS A 480 22.12 -8.14 2.73
CA LYS A 480 22.39 -9.56 2.44
C LYS A 480 21.25 -10.51 2.82
N ALA A 481 20.47 -10.16 3.84
CA ALA A 481 19.31 -10.92 4.30
C ALA A 481 18.01 -10.44 3.64
N LEU A 482 17.98 -9.22 3.12
CA LEU A 482 16.81 -8.58 2.52
C LEU A 482 17.02 -8.41 1.01
N HIS A 483 17.16 -9.53 0.31
CA HIS A 483 17.43 -9.56 -1.13
C HIS A 483 16.22 -9.04 -1.90
N SER A 484 15.03 -9.58 -1.65
CA SER A 484 13.81 -9.17 -2.36
C SER A 484 13.43 -7.72 -2.07
N LEU A 485 13.78 -7.18 -0.91
CA LEU A 485 13.58 -5.78 -0.57
C LEU A 485 14.55 -4.85 -1.30
N THR A 486 15.76 -5.31 -1.61
CA THR A 486 16.81 -4.47 -2.23
C THR A 486 16.97 -4.70 -3.74
N GLU A 487 16.32 -5.73 -4.29
CA GLU A 487 16.22 -6.00 -5.72
C GLU A 487 15.06 -5.19 -6.32
N PRO A 488 15.33 -4.17 -7.17
CA PRO A 488 14.28 -3.36 -7.76
C PRO A 488 13.46 -4.17 -8.78
N THR A 489 12.15 -3.90 -8.85
CA THR A 489 11.27 -4.57 -9.84
C THR A 489 11.18 -3.78 -11.14
N ILE A 490 11.24 -2.44 -11.07
CA ILE A 490 10.96 -1.54 -12.18
C ILE A 490 12.11 -0.55 -12.39
N GLY A 491 12.47 0.19 -11.36
CA GLY A 491 13.41 1.30 -11.39
C GLY A 491 14.81 0.96 -10.91
N ASP A 492 15.46 1.95 -10.30
CA ASP A 492 16.79 1.86 -9.72
C ASP A 492 16.71 1.50 -8.24
N GLY A 493 17.46 0.47 -7.83
CA GLY A 493 17.67 0.13 -6.43
C GLY A 493 18.68 1.08 -5.76
N LEU A 494 18.74 1.04 -4.42
CA LEU A 494 19.76 1.80 -3.67
C LEU A 494 21.17 1.19 -3.79
N ILE A 495 21.23 -0.13 -3.97
CA ILE A 495 22.45 -0.92 -4.20
C ILE A 495 22.68 -1.14 -5.70
N LYS A 496 23.93 -1.35 -6.10
CA LYS A 496 24.25 -1.54 -7.52
C LYS A 496 23.62 -2.80 -8.11
N ASN A 497 23.75 -3.93 -7.41
CA ASN A 497 23.09 -5.20 -7.79
C ASN A 497 23.22 -6.24 -6.66
N ASP A 498 22.65 -7.43 -6.91
CA ASP A 498 22.67 -8.62 -6.04
C ASP A 498 24.08 -9.13 -5.70
N LYS A 499 25.07 -8.89 -6.58
CA LYS A 499 26.47 -9.31 -6.38
C LYS A 499 27.31 -8.22 -5.73
N ASP A 500 27.03 -6.97 -6.06
CA ASP A 500 27.69 -5.78 -5.56
C ASP A 500 26.72 -4.95 -4.72
N HIS A 501 26.69 -5.23 -3.41
CA HIS A 501 25.90 -4.51 -2.42
C HIS A 501 26.45 -3.11 -2.07
N THR A 502 27.33 -2.53 -2.88
CA THR A 502 27.71 -1.12 -2.72
C THR A 502 26.54 -0.22 -3.08
N PHE A 503 26.39 0.90 -2.37
CA PHE A 503 25.34 1.86 -2.67
C PHE A 503 25.78 2.79 -3.80
N TRP A 504 24.83 3.27 -4.61
CA TRP A 504 25.11 4.36 -5.56
C TRP A 504 25.63 5.60 -4.83
N MET A 505 24.95 5.99 -3.75
CA MET A 505 25.37 7.09 -2.87
C MET A 505 26.31 6.64 -1.75
N GLN A 506 27.28 5.76 -2.03
CA GLN A 506 28.22 5.23 -1.02
C GLN A 506 28.92 6.32 -0.18
N ALA A 507 29.17 7.50 -0.78
CA ALA A 507 29.77 8.64 -0.09
C ALA A 507 28.94 9.15 1.11
N MET A 508 27.62 8.93 1.12
CA MET A 508 26.73 9.33 2.22
C MET A 508 26.93 8.45 3.46
N VAL A 509 27.34 7.19 3.31
CA VAL A 509 27.58 6.27 4.44
C VAL A 509 28.57 6.88 5.44
N ALA A 510 29.63 7.52 4.95
CA ALA A 510 30.65 8.17 5.78
C ALA A 510 30.19 9.51 6.40
N LYS A 511 29.10 10.10 5.91
CA LYS A 511 28.48 11.29 6.50
C LYS A 511 27.63 10.94 7.72
N GLY A 512 27.16 9.69 7.79
CA GLY A 512 26.46 9.18 8.95
C GLY A 512 27.38 9.13 10.18
N GLY A 513 26.80 9.37 11.35
CA GLY A 513 27.45 9.03 12.61
C GLY A 513 27.66 7.52 12.72
N LYS A 514 28.30 7.06 13.81
CA LYS A 514 28.41 5.63 14.09
C LYS A 514 27.01 5.07 14.38
N LEU A 515 26.58 4.06 13.62
CA LEU A 515 25.38 3.30 13.93
C LEU A 515 25.56 2.53 15.25
N ASP A 516 24.71 2.82 16.22
CA ASP A 516 24.63 2.18 17.53
C ASP A 516 23.21 1.63 17.73
N GLN A 517 23.09 0.30 17.58
CA GLN A 517 21.82 -0.37 17.78
C GLN A 517 21.31 -0.26 19.22
N ALA A 518 22.20 -0.11 20.21
CA ALA A 518 21.81 -0.03 21.62
C ALA A 518 21.29 1.36 22.03
N ASP A 519 21.63 2.42 21.29
CA ASP A 519 21.19 3.78 21.60
C ASP A 519 19.73 4.01 21.18
N LEU A 520 18.81 4.06 22.13
CA LEU A 520 17.38 4.28 21.88
C LEU A 520 17.05 5.66 21.30
N LYS A 521 18.00 6.62 21.36
CA LYS A 521 17.83 7.94 20.73
C LYS A 521 18.20 7.94 19.26
N GLN A 522 18.88 6.90 18.79
CA GLN A 522 19.30 6.77 17.41
C GLN A 522 18.43 5.73 16.69
N GLN A 523 17.52 6.20 15.86
CA GLN A 523 16.81 5.37 14.90
C GLN A 523 17.33 5.68 13.50
N ALA A 524 17.65 4.64 12.72
CA ALA A 524 18.25 4.80 11.40
C ALA A 524 17.29 4.41 10.27
N ALA A 525 16.36 3.49 10.55
CA ALA A 525 15.24 3.11 9.69
C ALA A 525 14.07 2.68 10.57
N VAL A 526 12.87 2.64 9.99
CA VAL A 526 11.63 2.16 10.63
C VAL A 526 11.12 0.88 9.94
N PRO A 527 10.13 0.18 10.53
CA PRO A 527 9.42 -0.91 9.87
C PRO A 527 8.80 -0.55 8.52
N LEU A 528 8.47 -1.57 7.73
CA LEU A 528 7.67 -1.42 6.51
C LEU A 528 6.23 -1.04 6.86
N SER A 529 5.54 -0.35 5.94
CA SER A 529 4.14 0.07 6.12
C SER A 529 3.85 0.89 7.39
N SER A 530 4.85 1.63 7.89
CA SER A 530 4.72 2.44 9.10
C SER A 530 4.16 3.84 8.87
N PHE A 531 4.27 4.39 7.65
CA PHE A 531 3.96 5.79 7.37
C PHE A 531 2.89 5.99 6.29
N LEU A 532 2.84 5.14 5.27
CA LEU A 532 1.84 5.19 4.20
C LEU A 532 0.93 3.96 4.28
N ARG A 533 -0.35 4.15 3.94
CA ARG A 533 -1.28 3.04 3.65
C ARG A 533 -1.94 3.24 2.29
N TYR A 534 -2.41 2.13 1.72
CA TYR A 534 -3.21 2.13 0.51
C TYR A 534 -4.66 2.52 0.81
N ASP A 535 -5.29 3.27 -0.08
CA ASP A 535 -6.72 3.18 -0.29
C ASP A 535 -6.96 2.08 -1.33
N PRO A 536 -7.57 0.95 -0.95
CA PRO A 536 -7.67 -0.19 -1.85
C PRO A 536 -8.67 0.02 -3.01
N TRP A 537 -9.43 1.12 -2.98
CA TRP A 537 -10.45 1.45 -3.99
C TRP A 537 -10.00 2.55 -4.95
N THR A 538 -9.41 3.63 -4.42
CA THR A 538 -8.94 4.77 -5.24
C THR A 538 -7.49 4.62 -5.70
N ASP A 539 -6.76 3.65 -5.15
CA ASP A 539 -5.33 3.44 -5.38
C ASP A 539 -4.45 4.62 -4.93
N GLN A 540 -4.99 5.52 -4.10
CA GLN A 540 -4.22 6.60 -3.49
C GLN A 540 -3.42 6.07 -2.29
N VAL A 541 -2.22 6.63 -2.08
CA VAL A 541 -1.52 6.49 -0.81
C VAL A 541 -2.00 7.55 0.19
N ILE A 542 -2.16 7.14 1.43
CA ILE A 542 -2.62 8.00 2.53
C ILE A 542 -1.54 8.01 3.61
N ALA A 543 -1.04 9.20 3.93
CA ALA A 543 -0.12 9.40 5.05
C ALA A 543 -0.80 9.13 6.39
N LEU A 544 -0.20 8.25 7.17
CA LEU A 544 -0.59 7.90 8.52
C LEU A 544 -0.09 8.97 9.49
N HIS A 545 -0.94 9.29 10.46
CA HIS A 545 -0.60 10.19 11.56
C HIS A 545 -0.60 9.38 12.85
N SER A 546 0.41 8.53 13.00
CA SER A 546 0.60 7.71 14.20
C SER A 546 1.10 8.56 15.36
N ALA A 547 0.71 8.18 16.58
CA ALA A 547 1.33 8.74 17.77
C ALA A 547 2.77 8.22 17.87
N PHE A 548 3.67 9.07 18.34
CA PHE A 548 5.03 8.63 18.65
C PHE A 548 4.99 7.68 19.85
N GLU A 549 5.43 6.45 19.64
CA GLU A 549 5.61 5.46 20.70
C GLU A 549 7.10 5.43 21.11
N PRO A 550 7.45 5.65 22.38
CA PRO A 550 8.84 5.69 22.80
C PRO A 550 9.48 4.30 22.74
N LEU A 551 10.68 4.21 22.17
CA LEU A 551 11.48 2.99 22.18
C LEU A 551 11.88 2.64 23.62
N LEU A 552 11.56 1.43 24.08
CA LEU A 552 11.87 0.93 25.41
C LEU A 552 13.13 0.04 25.39
N MET A 553 13.38 -0.63 24.27
CA MET A 553 14.55 -1.47 24.07
C MET A 553 15.04 -1.46 22.60
N PRO A 554 16.28 -1.90 22.33
CA PRO A 554 16.83 -1.93 20.98
C PRO A 554 15.98 -2.72 19.97
N ALA A 555 15.29 -3.76 20.44
CA ALA A 555 14.40 -4.58 19.63
C ALA A 555 13.23 -3.79 19.03
N ASP A 556 12.77 -2.73 19.70
CA ASP A 556 11.61 -1.93 19.25
C ASP A 556 11.90 -1.11 17.98
N LYS A 557 13.17 -1.00 17.56
CA LYS A 557 13.56 -0.25 16.36
C LYS A 557 13.09 -0.92 15.06
N MET A 558 13.11 -2.25 15.04
CA MET A 558 12.57 -3.11 13.97
C MET A 558 12.88 -2.60 12.53
N PRO A 559 14.15 -2.27 12.20
CA PRO A 559 14.46 -1.61 10.93
C PRO A 559 14.21 -2.55 9.75
N PHE A 560 13.39 -2.10 8.79
CA PHE A 560 12.99 -2.88 7.60
C PHE A 560 12.19 -4.15 7.92
N GLU A 561 11.62 -4.27 9.11
CA GLU A 561 10.82 -5.44 9.47
C GLU A 561 9.36 -5.27 9.09
N VAL A 562 8.70 -6.39 8.82
CA VAL A 562 7.25 -6.48 8.74
C VAL A 562 6.67 -6.43 10.15
N GLU A 563 5.63 -5.62 10.34
CA GLU A 563 4.93 -5.47 11.62
C GLU A 563 3.41 -5.67 11.49
N PRO A 564 2.71 -5.98 12.59
CA PRO A 564 1.26 -6.09 12.59
C PRO A 564 0.57 -4.81 12.13
N VAL A 565 -0.44 -4.95 11.28
CA VAL A 565 -1.23 -3.82 10.78
C VAL A 565 -2.33 -3.46 11.77
N TYR A 566 -2.39 -2.19 12.17
CA TYR A 566 -3.49 -1.64 12.98
C TYR A 566 -4.05 -0.39 12.31
N LEU A 567 -5.25 -0.50 11.75
CA LEU A 567 -5.86 0.59 10.99
C LEU A 567 -6.80 1.42 11.87
N LYS A 568 -6.64 2.75 11.80
CA LYS A 568 -7.63 3.70 12.30
C LYS A 568 -8.81 3.73 11.32
N LEU A 569 -9.79 2.84 11.53
CA LEU A 569 -10.94 2.74 10.65
C LEU A 569 -11.85 3.97 10.73
N SER A 570 -12.44 4.33 9.61
CA SER A 570 -13.46 5.37 9.49
C SER A 570 -14.49 4.94 8.46
N TYR A 571 -15.74 5.39 8.62
CA TYR A 571 -16.73 5.25 7.57
C TYR A 571 -16.34 6.06 6.33
N TYR A 572 -16.71 5.54 5.18
CA TYR A 572 -16.56 6.17 3.88
C TYR A 572 -17.20 7.56 3.92
N LYS A 573 -16.46 8.55 3.39
CA LYS A 573 -16.96 9.89 3.14
C LYS A 573 -16.89 10.11 1.64
N ALA A 574 -18.03 10.45 1.03
CA ALA A 574 -18.03 10.81 -0.38
C ALA A 574 -17.07 12.00 -0.60
N PRO A 575 -16.27 11.99 -1.68
CA PRO A 575 -15.45 13.14 -2.04
C PRO A 575 -16.36 14.38 -2.12
N VAL A 576 -15.98 15.44 -1.43
CA VAL A 576 -16.65 16.73 -1.59
C VAL A 576 -16.31 17.20 -3.00
N GLN A 577 -17.32 17.30 -3.88
CA GLN A 577 -17.08 17.89 -5.19
C GLN A 577 -16.46 19.27 -4.98
N PRO A 578 -15.36 19.62 -5.66
CA PRO A 578 -14.81 20.96 -5.58
C PRO A 578 -15.90 21.93 -6.00
N THR A 579 -16.38 22.74 -5.06
CA THR A 579 -17.25 23.86 -5.35
C THR A 579 -16.46 24.75 -6.30
N ILE A 580 -16.87 24.80 -7.56
CA ILE A 580 -16.34 25.77 -8.51
C ILE A 580 -16.64 27.14 -7.90
N ALA A 581 -15.62 27.79 -7.36
CA ALA A 581 -15.72 29.18 -6.95
C ALA A 581 -16.15 29.97 -8.20
N PRO A 582 -17.20 30.82 -8.12
CA PRO A 582 -17.51 31.72 -9.22
C PRO A 582 -16.24 32.47 -9.57
N ALA A 583 -15.86 32.47 -10.85
CA ALA A 583 -14.72 33.23 -11.33
C ALA A 583 -14.85 34.69 -10.83
N PRO A 584 -13.77 35.34 -10.40
CA PRO A 584 -13.82 36.75 -10.02
C PRO A 584 -14.37 37.54 -11.20
N ALA A 585 -15.47 38.27 -11.00
CA ALA A 585 -15.95 39.22 -11.98
C ALA A 585 -14.85 40.27 -12.17
N THR A 586 -14.18 40.22 -13.31
CA THR A 586 -13.27 41.28 -13.74
C THR A 586 -14.13 42.48 -14.10
N ASP A 587 -14.03 43.55 -13.30
CA ASP A 587 -14.51 44.88 -13.64
C ASP A 587 -13.85 45.33 -14.95
N GLY A 588 -14.61 45.27 -16.04
CA GLY A 588 -14.26 45.83 -17.34
C GLY A 588 -15.10 47.08 -17.59
N THR A 589 -14.55 48.25 -17.29
CA THR A 589 -15.03 49.53 -17.80
C THR A 589 -14.71 49.66 -19.29
N ALA A 590 -15.71 49.50 -20.17
CA ALA A 590 -15.76 50.20 -21.46
C ALA A 590 -17.14 50.09 -22.12
N GLY A 591 -17.75 51.26 -22.39
CA GLY A 591 -18.46 51.52 -23.64
C GLY A 591 -19.88 50.99 -23.77
N ALA A 592 -20.86 51.80 -23.36
CA ALA A 592 -22.26 51.65 -23.72
C ALA A 592 -22.44 51.63 -25.26
N THR A 593 -23.02 50.55 -25.79
CA THR A 593 -23.92 50.62 -26.95
C THR A 593 -25.11 49.71 -26.68
N ALA A 594 -26.29 50.33 -26.61
CA ALA A 594 -27.56 49.68 -26.35
C ALA A 594 -28.00 48.87 -27.57
N ALA A 595 -28.38 47.62 -27.35
CA ALA A 595 -29.20 46.84 -28.28
C ALA A 595 -30.61 46.67 -27.67
N PRO A 596 -31.69 46.72 -28.48
CA PRO A 596 -33.07 46.91 -28.01
C PRO A 596 -33.71 45.60 -27.52
N PRO A 597 -34.82 45.66 -26.76
CA PRO A 597 -35.50 44.47 -26.25
C PRO A 597 -36.23 43.70 -27.37
N PRO A 598 -36.51 42.39 -27.17
CA PRO A 598 -37.01 41.52 -28.22
C PRO A 598 -38.48 41.83 -28.53
N ALA A 599 -38.78 42.03 -29.81
CA ALA A 599 -40.14 42.11 -30.32
C ALA A 599 -40.57 40.72 -30.83
N ASP A 600 -41.63 40.21 -30.22
CA ASP A 600 -42.50 39.18 -30.77
C ASP A 600 -42.90 39.52 -32.21
N ALA A 601 -42.73 38.57 -33.12
CA ALA A 601 -43.53 38.52 -34.35
C ALA A 601 -43.58 37.10 -34.91
N THR A 602 -44.70 36.47 -34.62
CA THR A 602 -45.34 35.44 -35.43
C THR A 602 -45.40 35.87 -36.90
N THR A 603 -45.09 34.94 -37.80
CA THR A 603 -45.33 35.08 -39.23
C THR A 603 -46.83 35.11 -39.53
N GLY A 604 -47.27 36.22 -40.11
CA GLY A 604 -48.58 36.37 -40.75
C GLY A 604 -48.60 35.78 -42.16
N THR A 605 -49.81 35.61 -42.69
CA THR A 605 -50.08 35.26 -44.09
C THR A 605 -50.78 36.43 -44.78
N ALA A 606 -50.34 36.75 -46.01
CA ALA A 606 -51.06 37.47 -47.09
C ALA A 606 -51.45 38.95 -46.82
N ALA A 607 -51.47 39.91 -47.74
CA ALA A 607 -51.17 40.07 -49.18
C ALA A 607 -51.32 41.62 -49.45
N PRO A 608 -50.97 42.14 -50.64
CA PRO A 608 -50.63 43.56 -50.92
C PRO A 608 -51.81 44.32 -51.57
N PRO A 609 -51.69 45.43 -52.36
CA PRO A 609 -50.56 46.32 -52.68
C PRO A 609 -50.87 47.85 -52.66
N ALA A 610 -49.84 48.69 -52.89
CA ALA A 610 -49.73 49.68 -53.98
C ALA A 610 -49.15 51.07 -53.59
N ALA A 611 -48.29 51.55 -54.51
CA ALA A 611 -47.99 52.95 -54.88
C ALA A 611 -47.06 53.82 -54.01
N ASP A 612 -45.80 53.86 -54.47
CA ASP A 612 -44.85 54.98 -54.58
C ASP A 612 -45.47 56.37 -54.96
N PRO A 613 -44.73 57.53 -54.98
CA PRO A 613 -43.29 57.75 -54.67
C PRO A 613 -42.90 59.14 -54.04
N VAL A 614 -41.58 59.41 -54.00
CA VAL A 614 -40.82 60.70 -54.03
C VAL A 614 -40.88 61.64 -52.80
N THR A 615 -39.85 62.37 -52.30
CA THR A 615 -38.66 63.02 -52.90
C THR A 615 -37.70 63.57 -51.80
N ASN A 616 -36.43 63.75 -52.17
CA ASN A 616 -35.47 64.83 -51.81
C ASN A 616 -34.63 64.88 -50.49
N GLN A 617 -33.38 64.40 -50.58
CA GLN A 617 -32.08 65.13 -50.79
C GLN A 617 -31.68 66.41 -49.96
N PRO A 618 -30.39 66.83 -49.92
CA PRO A 618 -29.44 66.66 -48.79
C PRO A 618 -28.55 67.93 -48.51
N THR A 619 -27.28 67.72 -48.07
CA THR A 619 -26.08 68.63 -47.98
C THR A 619 -25.82 69.29 -46.60
N ALA A 620 -24.60 69.59 -46.13
CA ALA A 620 -23.19 69.35 -46.49
C ALA A 620 -22.26 69.70 -45.27
N GLN A 621 -20.98 69.30 -45.35
CA GLN A 621 -19.77 69.63 -44.55
C GLN A 621 -19.47 71.15 -44.37
N PRO A 622 -18.33 71.68 -43.79
CA PRO A 622 -17.08 71.07 -43.23
C PRO A 622 -16.49 71.69 -41.91
N GLN A 623 -15.44 71.02 -41.37
CA GLN A 623 -14.18 71.41 -40.62
C GLN A 623 -13.80 72.90 -40.38
N PRO A 624 -12.72 73.31 -39.61
CA PRO A 624 -11.71 72.61 -38.76
C PRO A 624 -11.38 73.41 -37.42
N PRO A 625 -10.12 73.56 -36.92
CA PRO A 625 -9.34 72.67 -36.05
C PRO A 625 -8.87 73.30 -34.69
N GLN A 626 -8.42 72.45 -33.74
CA GLN A 626 -7.12 72.53 -33.06
C GLN A 626 -6.82 71.23 -32.31
#